data_AF-A0A1F5ANT3-F1
#
_entry.id   AF-A0A1F5ANT3-F1
#
_cell.length_a   1.000
_cell.length_b   1.000
_cell.length_c   1.000
_cell.angle_alpha   90.00
_cell.angle_beta   90.00
_cell.angle_gamma   90.00
#
_symmetry.space_group_name_H-M   'P 1'
#
loop_
_entity.id
_entity.type
_entity.pdbx_description
1 polymer ?
#
loop_
_entity_poly.entity_id
_entity_poly.type
_entity_poly.pdbx_seq_one_letter_code
_entity_poly.pdbx_strand_id
1 'polypeptide(L)'
;MNVETLRNIVLVLLGISVIWLVRVVVKRETENLVRSIFACVLLGGALLYLQNVKLETLHFSDIREQFKNTFFPEKTPNYIFHKDEGNDGRGSYLRYFFESPGPKLSLELDPSGKYFNIKDIYSINRILDYLGLPRVKRPVRELAATTGSANDISIYRWDDYELGVLTVERAICQDREMLESYQCISNIMIIRR
;
A
#
# COMPACT_ATOMS: atom_id res chain seq x y z
N MET A 1 14.83 -2.37 1.38
CA MET A 1 15.84 -3.44 1.54
C MET A 1 15.72 -4.31 0.30
N ASN A 2 16.78 -4.49 -0.48
CA ASN A 2 16.69 -5.22 -1.75
C ASN A 2 16.25 -6.67 -1.52
N VAL A 3 15.43 -7.21 -2.43
CA VAL A 3 14.99 -8.61 -2.37
C VAL A 3 16.18 -9.56 -2.38
N GLU A 4 17.25 -9.19 -3.09
CA GLU A 4 18.51 -9.92 -3.10
C GLU A 4 19.20 -9.94 -1.72
N THR A 5 19.21 -8.82 -0.99
CA THR A 5 19.82 -8.79 0.35
C THR A 5 18.97 -9.58 1.35
N LEU A 6 17.64 -9.49 1.29
CA LEU A 6 16.76 -10.30 2.14
C LEU A 6 16.91 -11.80 1.83
N ARG A 7 16.93 -12.18 0.55
CA ARG A 7 17.17 -13.56 0.11
C ARG A 7 18.50 -14.10 0.63
N ASN A 8 19.56 -13.30 0.54
CA ASN A 8 20.88 -13.70 1.04
C ASN A 8 20.89 -13.89 2.57
N ILE A 9 20.22 -13.00 3.32
CA ILE A 9 20.09 -13.15 4.78
C ILE A 9 19.34 -14.44 5.14
N VAL A 10 18.22 -14.73 4.46
CA VAL A 10 17.43 -15.95 4.69
C VAL A 10 18.24 -17.20 4.33
N LEU A 11 19.03 -17.17 3.25
CA LEU A 11 19.94 -18.24 2.86
C LEU A 11 20.98 -18.54 3.95
N VAL A 12 21.63 -17.50 4.50
CA VAL A 12 22.64 -17.65 5.55
C VAL A 12 22.01 -18.24 6.82
N LEU A 13 20.83 -17.74 7.22
CA LEU A 13 20.10 -18.25 8.38
C LEU A 13 19.68 -19.72 8.20
N LEU A 14 19.24 -20.10 7.00
CA LEU A 14 18.91 -21.48 6.67
C LEU A 14 20.14 -22.38 6.71
N GLY A 15 21.29 -21.90 6.22
CA GLY A 15 22.57 -22.62 6.36
C GLY A 15 22.92 -22.89 7.82
N ILE A 16 22.78 -21.88 8.69
CA ILE A 16 23.01 -22.03 10.14
C ILE A 16 22.00 -23.01 10.76
N SER A 17 20.72 -22.97 10.37
CA SER A 17 19.72 -23.88 10.92
C SER A 17 19.96 -25.34 10.51
N VAL A 18 20.43 -25.57 9.28
CA VAL A 18 20.80 -26.91 8.81
C VAL A 18 22.02 -27.43 9.57
N ILE A 19 23.05 -26.60 9.78
CA ILE A 19 24.22 -26.98 10.60
C ILE A 19 23.78 -27.33 12.04
N TRP A 20 22.86 -26.54 12.60
CA TRP A 20 22.31 -26.81 13.92
C TRP A 20 21.53 -28.12 13.98
N LEU A 21 20.70 -28.41 12.95
CA LEU A 21 19.97 -29.67 12.83
C LEU A 21 20.93 -30.87 12.73
N VAL A 22 21.98 -30.78 11.91
CA VAL A 22 23.01 -31.83 11.82
C VAL A 22 23.65 -32.08 13.18
N ARG A 23 24.00 -31.01 13.92
CA ARG A 23 24.59 -31.12 15.27
C ARG A 23 23.64 -31.82 16.26
N VAL A 24 22.35 -31.48 16.23
CA VAL A 24 21.32 -32.09 17.09
C VAL A 24 21.12 -33.58 16.77
N VAL A 25 21.10 -33.94 15.48
CA VAL A 25 20.97 -35.33 15.02
C VAL A 25 22.19 -36.15 15.46
N VAL A 26 23.41 -35.63 15.28
CA VAL A 26 24.66 -36.31 15.69
C VAL A 26 24.70 -36.51 17.21
N LYS A 27 24.25 -35.52 18.00
CA LYS A 27 24.21 -35.61 19.47
C LYS A 27 23.03 -36.41 20.03
N ARG A 28 22.08 -36.86 19.20
CA ARG A 28 20.84 -37.57 19.60
C ARG A 28 20.01 -36.81 20.66
N GLU A 29 19.98 -35.48 20.59
CA GLU A 29 19.15 -34.66 21.47
C GLU A 29 17.71 -34.60 20.94
N THR A 30 16.84 -35.50 21.41
CA THR A 30 15.44 -35.61 20.93
C THR A 30 14.60 -34.37 21.24
N GLU A 31 14.90 -33.64 22.31
CA GLU A 31 14.19 -32.43 22.74
C GLU A 31 14.38 -31.26 21.75
N ASN A 32 15.58 -31.12 21.17
CA ASN A 32 15.90 -30.05 20.23
C ASN A 32 15.65 -30.44 18.76
N LEU A 33 15.34 -31.71 18.49
CA LEU A 33 15.15 -32.24 17.15
C LEU A 33 13.90 -31.66 16.47
N VAL A 34 12.79 -31.58 17.21
CA VAL A 34 11.54 -30.98 16.70
C VAL A 34 11.72 -29.48 16.43
N ARG A 35 12.40 -28.76 17.34
CA ARG A 35 12.66 -27.31 17.20
C ARG A 35 13.54 -26.99 15.98
N SER A 36 14.57 -27.80 15.75
CA SER A 36 15.47 -27.64 14.61
C SER A 36 14.80 -27.98 13.28
N ILE A 37 13.97 -29.04 13.22
CA ILE A 37 13.16 -29.34 12.03
C ILE A 37 12.19 -28.19 11.74
N PHE A 38 11.48 -27.70 12.75
CA PHE A 38 10.51 -26.61 12.58
C PHE A 38 11.19 -25.35 12.03
N ALA A 39 12.35 -24.96 12.57
CA ALA A 39 13.12 -23.83 12.08
C ALA A 39 13.53 -23.99 10.60
N CYS A 40 13.99 -25.18 10.19
CA CYS A 40 14.35 -25.47 8.80
C CYS A 40 13.13 -25.39 7.86
N VAL A 41 11.97 -25.92 8.27
CA VAL A 41 10.74 -25.85 7.47
C VAL A 41 10.26 -24.41 7.32
N LEU A 42 10.30 -23.63 8.39
CA LEU A 42 9.87 -22.22 8.38
C LEU A 42 10.76 -21.37 7.45
N LEU A 43 12.08 -21.50 7.59
CA LEU A 43 13.05 -20.80 6.74
C LEU A 43 12.99 -21.29 5.30
N GLY A 44 12.81 -22.59 5.07
CA GLY A 44 12.68 -23.17 3.73
C GLY A 44 11.42 -22.68 3.02
N GLY A 45 10.28 -22.62 3.72
CA GLY A 45 9.04 -22.04 3.21
C GLY A 45 9.19 -20.57 2.87
N ALA A 46 9.86 -19.78 3.72
CA ALA A 46 10.15 -18.37 3.45
C ALA A 46 11.03 -18.20 2.20
N LEU A 47 12.01 -19.09 1.99
CA LEU A 47 12.91 -19.05 0.85
C LEU A 47 12.18 -19.41 -0.46
N LEU A 48 11.32 -20.43 -0.44
CA LEU A 48 10.47 -20.79 -1.58
C LEU A 48 9.50 -19.66 -1.96
N TYR A 49 8.92 -19.00 -0.96
CA TYR A 49 8.08 -17.83 -1.17
C TYR A 49 8.88 -16.69 -1.83
N LEU A 50 10.07 -16.36 -1.32
CA LEU A 50 10.94 -15.33 -1.90
C LEU A 50 11.43 -15.65 -3.32
N GLN A 51 11.58 -16.93 -3.67
CA GLN A 51 11.99 -17.34 -5.03
C GLN A 51 10.87 -17.19 -6.07
N ASN A 52 9.61 -17.41 -5.67
CA ASN A 52 8.47 -17.31 -6.59
C ASN A 52 8.01 -15.85 -6.81
N VAL A 53 8.43 -14.93 -5.95
CA VAL A 53 8.07 -13.51 -6.06
C VAL A 53 9.06 -12.77 -6.95
N LYS A 54 8.70 -12.60 -8.24
CA LYS A 54 9.36 -11.67 -9.17
C LYS A 54 8.94 -10.22 -8.83
N LEU A 55 9.49 -9.62 -7.78
CA LEU A 55 9.25 -8.20 -7.50
C LEU A 55 10.58 -7.49 -7.28
N GLU A 56 10.90 -6.60 -8.21
CA GLU A 56 12.17 -5.85 -8.29
C GLU A 56 12.38 -4.88 -7.11
N THR A 57 11.34 -4.56 -6.35
CA THR A 57 11.42 -3.74 -5.14
C THR A 57 10.30 -4.12 -4.17
N LEU A 58 10.59 -4.90 -3.13
CA LEU A 58 9.65 -5.11 -2.03
C LEU A 58 9.79 -3.96 -1.03
N HIS A 59 8.79 -3.08 -0.99
CA HIS A 59 8.63 -2.15 0.12
C HIS A 59 8.07 -2.93 1.32
N PHE A 60 8.53 -2.66 2.55
CA PHE A 60 8.04 -3.38 3.75
C PHE A 60 6.52 -3.20 3.99
N SER A 61 5.91 -2.16 3.41
CA SER A 61 4.46 -1.98 3.37
C SER A 61 3.77 -3.14 2.64
N ASP A 62 4.33 -3.56 1.50
CA ASP A 62 3.67 -4.48 0.57
C ASP A 62 3.65 -5.92 1.11
N ILE A 63 4.66 -6.32 1.88
CA ILE A 63 4.71 -7.64 2.54
C ILE A 63 3.67 -7.70 3.68
N ARG A 64 3.58 -6.63 4.49
CA ARG A 64 2.57 -6.53 5.54
C ARG A 64 1.16 -6.50 4.94
N GLU A 65 1.01 -5.83 3.81
CA GLU A 65 -0.22 -5.71 3.05
C GLU A 65 -0.69 -7.06 2.49
N GLN A 66 0.18 -7.83 1.83
CA GLN A 66 -0.19 -9.16 1.34
C GLN A 66 -0.56 -10.11 2.47
N PHE A 67 0.17 -10.06 3.60
CA PHE A 67 -0.14 -10.88 4.76
C PHE A 67 -1.49 -10.49 5.37
N LYS A 68 -1.76 -9.18 5.54
CA LYS A 68 -3.04 -8.70 6.07
C LYS A 68 -4.21 -9.08 5.14
N ASN A 69 -4.06 -8.91 3.83
CA ASN A 69 -5.11 -9.23 2.87
C ASN A 69 -5.37 -10.73 2.73
N THR A 70 -4.35 -11.58 2.90
CA THR A 70 -4.51 -13.05 2.84
C THR A 70 -5.20 -13.60 4.08
N PHE A 71 -4.88 -13.08 5.27
CA PHE A 71 -5.37 -13.62 6.54
C PHE A 71 -6.58 -12.86 7.12
N PHE A 72 -6.75 -11.59 6.77
CA PHE A 72 -7.83 -10.71 7.23
C PHE A 72 -8.32 -9.80 6.09
N PRO A 73 -9.01 -10.36 5.08
CA PRO A 73 -9.56 -9.56 4.00
C PRO A 73 -10.55 -8.54 4.58
N GLU A 74 -10.17 -7.26 4.54
CA GLU A 74 -11.09 -6.18 4.88
C GLU A 74 -12.25 -6.23 3.88
N LYS A 75 -13.48 -6.39 4.39
CA LYS A 75 -14.70 -6.32 3.58
C LYS A 75 -14.58 -5.13 2.64
N THR A 76 -14.68 -5.36 1.33
CA THR A 76 -14.65 -4.29 0.32
C THR A 76 -15.87 -3.41 0.56
N PRO A 77 -15.69 -2.18 1.06
CA PRO A 77 -16.79 -1.25 1.21
C PRO A 77 -17.38 -0.96 -0.17
N ASN A 78 -18.70 -1.08 -0.29
CA ASN A 78 -19.43 -0.65 -1.48
C ASN A 78 -19.57 0.87 -1.43
N TYR A 79 -18.65 1.57 -2.09
CA TYR A 79 -18.75 3.02 -2.24
C TYR A 79 -19.76 3.37 -3.32
N ILE A 80 -20.63 4.34 -3.02
CA ILE A 80 -21.47 4.98 -4.02
C ILE A 80 -20.62 6.06 -4.69
N PHE A 81 -20.45 5.95 -6.01
CA PHE A 81 -19.69 6.93 -6.77
C PHE A 81 -20.36 7.23 -8.11
N HIS A 82 -20.14 8.45 -8.58
CA HIS A 82 -20.56 8.93 -9.90
C HIS A 82 -19.35 9.09 -10.80
N LYS A 83 -19.45 8.56 -12.01
CA LYS A 83 -18.42 8.67 -13.03
C LYS A 83 -18.84 9.74 -14.05
N ASP A 84 -18.00 10.74 -14.21
CA ASP A 84 -18.16 11.78 -15.22
C ASP A 84 -16.97 11.71 -16.20
N GLU A 85 -17.27 11.67 -17.50
CA GLU A 85 -16.27 11.67 -18.57
C GLU A 85 -16.61 12.77 -19.55
N GLY A 86 -15.60 13.57 -19.91
CA GLY A 86 -15.79 14.69 -20.81
C GLY A 86 -14.50 15.11 -21.49
N ASN A 87 -14.61 16.15 -22.29
CA ASN A 87 -13.47 16.79 -22.94
C ASN A 87 -13.54 18.29 -22.65
N ASP A 88 -12.50 18.84 -22.06
CA ASP A 88 -12.37 20.27 -21.80
C ASP A 88 -11.24 20.88 -22.64
N GLY A 89 -11.01 22.19 -22.50
CA GLY A 89 -9.92 22.87 -23.21
C GLY A 89 -8.51 22.43 -22.81
N ARG A 90 -8.36 21.55 -21.80
CA ARG A 90 -7.08 20.99 -21.33
C ARG A 90 -6.89 19.53 -21.76
N GLY A 91 -7.97 18.84 -22.14
CA GLY A 91 -7.94 17.49 -22.69
C GLY A 91 -9.15 16.66 -22.26
N SER A 92 -9.13 15.38 -22.61
CA SER A 92 -10.16 14.46 -22.13
C SER A 92 -9.94 14.16 -20.65
N TYR A 93 -11.00 14.27 -19.86
CA TYR A 93 -10.95 14.02 -18.43
C TYR A 93 -11.88 12.87 -18.04
N LEU A 94 -11.48 12.17 -17.00
CA LEU A 94 -12.25 11.15 -16.32
C LEU A 94 -12.28 11.51 -14.84
N ARG A 95 -13.49 11.66 -14.28
CA ARG A 95 -13.70 12.06 -12.90
C ARG A 95 -14.61 11.08 -12.17
N TYR A 96 -14.25 10.76 -10.94
CA TYR A 96 -15.01 9.92 -10.03
C TYR A 96 -15.32 10.71 -8.77
N PHE A 97 -16.60 10.92 -8.50
CA PHE A 97 -17.09 11.59 -7.30
C PHE A 97 -17.63 10.56 -6.33
N PHE A 98 -17.18 10.59 -5.07
CA PHE A 98 -17.64 9.69 -4.03
C PHE A 98 -18.66 10.40 -3.14
N GLU A 99 -19.79 9.74 -2.90
CA GLU A 99 -20.73 10.20 -1.88
C GLU A 99 -20.23 9.85 -0.48
N SER A 100 -20.63 10.63 0.53
CA SER A 100 -20.33 10.31 1.92
C SER A 100 -21.20 9.14 2.40
N PRO A 101 -20.66 8.10 3.06
CA PRO A 101 -19.26 7.94 3.51
C PRO A 101 -18.31 7.48 2.38
N GLY A 102 -17.31 8.31 2.09
CA GLY A 102 -16.32 8.07 1.05
C GLY A 102 -15.13 7.21 1.52
N PRO A 103 -14.21 6.87 0.61
CA PRO A 103 -13.03 6.07 0.96
C PRO A 103 -12.12 6.70 2.01
N LYS A 104 -11.80 5.96 3.07
CA LYS A 104 -10.87 6.40 4.12
C LYS A 104 -9.47 6.62 3.55
N LEU A 105 -8.87 7.77 3.84
CA LEU A 105 -7.53 8.14 3.41
C LEU A 105 -6.56 8.11 4.60
N SER A 106 -5.40 7.46 4.43
CA SER A 106 -4.37 7.40 5.47
C SER A 106 -3.41 8.57 5.35
N LEU A 107 -3.50 9.52 6.29
CA LEU A 107 -2.73 10.75 6.27
C LEU A 107 -1.87 10.91 7.52
N GLU A 108 -0.78 11.65 7.36
CA GLU A 108 0.06 12.12 8.44
C GLU A 108 0.23 13.64 8.35
N LEU A 109 0.32 14.28 9.51
CA LEU A 109 0.59 15.70 9.58
C LEU A 109 2.08 15.94 9.35
N ASP A 110 2.41 16.90 8.49
CA ASP A 110 3.79 17.35 8.28
C ASP A 110 4.38 17.92 9.59
N PRO A 111 5.72 17.92 9.80
CA PRO A 111 6.32 18.47 11.02
C PRO A 111 5.99 19.95 11.28
N SER A 112 5.66 20.69 10.22
CA SER A 112 5.18 22.07 10.31
C SER A 112 3.77 22.21 10.89
N GLY A 113 3.02 21.10 11.01
CA GLY A 113 1.64 21.06 11.49
C GLY A 113 0.61 21.61 10.50
N LYS A 114 1.04 22.04 9.31
CA LYS A 114 0.20 22.83 8.38
C LYS A 114 -0.47 22.01 7.29
N TYR A 115 0.18 20.93 6.84
CA TYR A 115 -0.26 20.16 5.68
C TYR A 115 -0.41 18.67 6.04
N PHE A 116 -1.34 17.99 5.36
CA PHE A 116 -1.55 16.56 5.50
C PHE A 116 -0.93 15.81 4.34
N ASN A 117 0.09 15.01 4.59
CA ASN A 117 0.73 14.17 3.58
C ASN A 117 0.14 12.77 3.58
N ILE A 118 0.17 12.10 2.43
CA ILE A 118 -0.26 10.70 2.33
C ILE A 118 0.77 9.83 3.05
N LYS A 119 0.32 9.18 4.13
CA LYS A 119 1.13 8.29 4.94
C LYS A 119 1.35 6.95 4.25
N ASP A 120 0.27 6.42 3.67
CA ASP A 120 0.26 5.09 3.06
C ASP A 120 -0.51 5.09 1.73
N ILE A 121 0.21 4.73 0.67
CA ILE A 121 -0.29 4.61 -0.70
C ILE A 121 -1.36 3.51 -0.79
N TYR A 122 -1.32 2.52 0.11
CA TYR A 122 -2.27 1.40 0.12
C TYR A 122 -3.73 1.89 0.06
N SER A 123 -4.06 2.90 0.87
CA SER A 123 -5.41 3.47 0.93
C SER A 123 -5.89 4.00 -0.42
N ILE A 124 -4.98 4.55 -1.24
CA ILE A 124 -5.28 5.08 -2.57
C ILE A 124 -5.33 3.95 -3.60
N ASN A 125 -4.30 3.08 -3.62
CA ASN A 125 -4.21 1.97 -4.56
C ASN A 125 -5.39 1.01 -4.44
N ARG A 126 -5.90 0.78 -3.22
CA ARG A 126 -7.11 -0.02 -3.01
C ARG A 126 -8.33 0.55 -3.73
N ILE A 127 -8.46 1.89 -3.76
CA ILE A 127 -9.58 2.57 -4.44
C ILE A 127 -9.36 2.61 -5.94
N LEU A 128 -8.13 2.81 -6.38
CA LEU A 128 -7.77 2.70 -7.80
C LEU A 128 -8.07 1.29 -8.32
N ASP A 129 -7.68 0.25 -7.60
CA ASP A 129 -8.00 -1.15 -7.93
C ASP A 129 -9.52 -1.38 -7.98
N TYR A 130 -10.28 -0.85 -7.00
CA TYR A 130 -11.74 -0.92 -6.98
C TYR A 130 -12.39 -0.26 -8.20
N LEU A 131 -11.82 0.84 -8.68
CA LEU A 131 -12.26 1.54 -9.89
C LEU A 131 -11.71 0.92 -11.20
N GLY A 132 -10.86 -0.11 -11.12
CA GLY A 132 -10.19 -0.71 -12.28
C GLY A 132 -9.10 0.16 -12.91
N LEU A 133 -8.47 1.03 -12.11
CA LEU A 133 -7.45 1.99 -12.54
C LEU A 133 -6.03 1.51 -12.15
N PRO A 134 -4.98 1.92 -12.90
CA PRO A 134 -3.59 1.60 -12.54
C PRO A 134 -3.20 2.09 -11.15
N ARG A 135 -2.28 1.38 -10.49
CA ARG A 135 -1.76 1.77 -9.18
C ARG A 135 -0.74 2.91 -9.30
N VAL A 136 -0.69 3.77 -8.27
CA VAL A 136 0.39 4.74 -8.09
C VAL A 136 1.60 4.10 -7.39
N LYS A 137 2.79 4.57 -7.74
CA LYS A 137 4.07 3.96 -7.31
C LYS A 137 4.70 4.62 -6.08
N ARG A 138 4.35 5.87 -5.79
CA ARG A 138 4.98 6.68 -4.74
C ARG A 138 3.95 7.55 -4.02
N PRO A 139 4.13 7.84 -2.73
CA PRO A 139 3.28 8.79 -2.03
C PRO A 139 3.64 10.20 -2.48
N VAL A 140 2.69 11.11 -2.43
CA VAL A 140 2.90 12.53 -2.75
C VAL A 140 2.49 13.39 -1.56
N ARG A 141 3.13 14.56 -1.47
CA ARG A 141 2.75 15.58 -0.50
C ARG A 141 1.48 16.28 -0.98
N GLU A 142 0.81 16.95 -0.04
CA GLU A 142 -0.26 17.86 -0.41
C GLU A 142 0.28 18.93 -1.39
N LEU A 143 -0.48 19.23 -2.43
CA LEU A 143 -0.03 20.13 -3.49
C LEU A 143 0.27 21.52 -2.95
N ALA A 144 -0.53 22.02 -1.99
CA ALA A 144 -0.27 23.26 -1.26
C ALA A 144 1.09 23.30 -0.55
N ALA A 145 1.64 22.15 -0.11
CA ALA A 145 2.97 22.10 0.49
C ALA A 145 4.08 22.35 -0.55
N THR A 146 3.79 22.14 -1.83
CA THR A 146 4.71 22.34 -2.94
C THR A 146 4.51 23.71 -3.59
N THR A 147 3.25 24.14 -3.78
CA THR A 147 2.91 25.39 -4.48
C THR A 147 2.82 26.59 -3.54
N GLY A 148 2.59 26.37 -2.24
CA GLY A 148 2.32 27.43 -1.26
C GLY A 148 0.94 28.08 -1.41
N SER A 149 0.11 27.60 -2.33
CA SER A 149 -1.21 28.16 -2.62
C SER A 149 -2.30 27.57 -1.72
N ALA A 150 -3.19 28.43 -1.22
CA ALA A 150 -4.35 28.00 -0.44
C ALA A 150 -5.39 27.22 -1.27
N ASN A 151 -5.41 27.42 -2.59
CA ASN A 151 -6.34 26.72 -3.49
C ASN A 151 -5.96 25.26 -3.73
N ASP A 152 -4.73 24.88 -3.38
CA ASP A 152 -4.19 23.53 -3.57
C ASP A 152 -4.25 22.69 -2.29
N ILE A 153 -4.94 23.19 -1.26
CA ILE A 153 -5.15 22.47 0.00
C ILE A 153 -6.06 21.28 -0.25
N SER A 154 -5.76 20.14 0.38
CA SER A 154 -6.48 18.88 0.21
C SER A 154 -6.33 18.23 -1.17
N ILE A 155 -5.44 18.73 -2.03
CA ILE A 155 -5.20 18.18 -3.36
C ILE A 155 -3.88 17.39 -3.38
N TYR A 156 -3.90 16.20 -3.97
CA TYR A 156 -2.74 15.35 -4.20
C TYR A 156 -2.61 15.07 -5.69
N ARG A 157 -1.41 15.24 -6.25
CA ARG A 157 -1.21 15.20 -7.70
C ARG A 157 -0.04 14.29 -8.09
N TRP A 158 -0.28 13.39 -9.04
CA TRP A 158 0.71 12.54 -9.69
C TRP A 158 0.78 12.90 -11.18
N ASP A 159 1.89 13.52 -11.57
CA ASP A 159 2.15 13.87 -12.97
C ASP A 159 2.68 12.69 -13.80
N ASP A 160 3.19 11.64 -13.12
CA ASP A 160 3.75 10.42 -13.69
C ASP A 160 2.75 9.25 -13.73
N TYR A 161 1.45 9.52 -13.70
CA TYR A 161 0.43 8.49 -13.74
C TYR A 161 0.23 7.92 -15.15
N GLU A 162 -0.01 6.61 -15.25
CA GLU A 162 0.02 5.89 -16.54
C GLU A 162 -1.04 6.40 -17.53
N LEU A 163 -2.20 6.82 -17.03
CA LEU A 163 -3.30 7.34 -17.85
C LEU A 163 -3.24 8.87 -18.05
N GLY A 164 -2.24 9.56 -17.51
CA GLY A 164 -2.09 11.01 -17.61
C GLY A 164 -1.74 11.67 -16.28
N VAL A 165 -2.43 12.75 -15.91
CA VAL A 165 -2.26 13.40 -14.60
C VAL A 165 -3.38 12.97 -13.67
N LEU A 166 -3.04 12.29 -12.58
CA LEU A 166 -3.98 11.89 -11.54
C LEU A 166 -4.01 12.96 -10.45
N THR A 167 -5.21 13.41 -10.12
CA THR A 167 -5.49 14.31 -9.01
C THR A 167 -6.48 13.64 -8.07
N VAL A 168 -6.13 13.58 -6.79
CA VAL A 168 -7.01 13.09 -5.72
C VAL A 168 -7.31 14.25 -4.79
N GLU A 169 -8.58 14.46 -4.52
CA GLU A 169 -9.06 15.48 -3.60
C GLU A 169 -9.56 14.84 -2.31
N ARG A 170 -9.16 15.45 -1.20
CA ARG A 170 -9.58 15.04 0.14
C ARG A 170 -10.74 15.90 0.64
N ALA A 171 -11.66 15.27 1.35
CA ALA A 171 -12.66 15.93 2.17
C ALA A 171 -12.70 15.30 3.57
N ILE A 172 -13.54 15.87 4.44
CA ILE A 172 -13.89 15.27 5.72
C ILE A 172 -15.23 14.56 5.53
N CYS A 173 -15.24 13.23 5.66
CA CYS A 173 -16.45 12.43 5.64
C CYS A 173 -16.93 12.18 7.06
N GLN A 174 -18.25 12.05 7.20
CA GLN A 174 -18.88 11.68 8.45
C GLN A 174 -19.56 10.32 8.29
N ASP A 175 -19.18 9.38 9.13
CA ASP A 175 -19.95 8.16 9.33
C ASP A 175 -21.05 8.45 10.35
N ARG A 176 -22.30 8.50 9.89
CA ARG A 176 -23.45 8.74 10.78
C ARG A 176 -23.76 7.54 11.66
N GLU A 177 -23.39 6.33 11.24
CA GLU A 177 -23.63 5.11 12.02
C GLU A 177 -22.60 4.98 13.14
N MET A 178 -21.33 5.28 12.85
CA MET A 178 -20.24 5.21 13.84
C MET A 178 -20.00 6.53 14.58
N LEU A 179 -20.69 7.62 14.20
CA LEU A 179 -20.50 8.97 14.72
C LEU A 179 -19.03 9.44 14.66
N GLU A 180 -18.29 8.99 13.65
CA GLU A 180 -16.87 9.27 13.46
C GLU A 180 -16.69 10.22 12.27
N SER A 181 -15.83 11.25 12.44
CA SER A 181 -15.36 12.08 11.33
C SER A 181 -13.96 11.64 10.93
N TYR A 182 -13.73 11.43 9.64
CA TYR A 182 -12.44 10.98 9.13
C TYR A 182 -12.09 11.63 7.79
N GLN A 183 -10.82 11.56 7.43
CA GLN A 183 -10.32 12.07 6.16
C GLN A 183 -10.62 11.07 5.05
N CYS A 184 -11.28 11.53 3.99
CA CYS A 184 -11.73 10.68 2.90
C CYS A 184 -11.39 11.24 1.52
N ILE A 185 -11.46 10.38 0.52
CA ILE A 185 -11.39 10.77 -0.89
C ILE A 185 -12.77 11.25 -1.32
N SER A 186 -12.89 12.51 -1.73
CA SER A 186 -14.12 13.05 -2.30
C SER A 186 -14.16 12.88 -3.82
N ASN A 187 -13.01 13.06 -4.46
CA ASN A 187 -12.91 13.13 -5.91
C ASN A 187 -11.59 12.56 -6.41
N ILE A 188 -11.65 11.75 -7.46
CA ILE A 188 -10.50 11.31 -8.24
C ILE A 188 -10.67 11.78 -9.67
N MET A 189 -9.70 12.52 -10.18
CA MET A 189 -9.71 13.06 -11.53
C MET A 189 -8.46 12.65 -12.28
N ILE A 190 -8.62 12.19 -13.52
CA ILE A 190 -7.55 11.87 -14.44
C ILE A 190 -7.71 12.77 -15.66
N ILE A 191 -6.70 13.59 -15.92
CA ILE A 191 -6.59 14.34 -17.17
C ILE A 191 -5.73 13.49 -18.10
N ARG A 192 -6.35 12.94 -19.15
CA ARG A 192 -5.66 12.07 -20.12
C ARG A 192 -4.79 12.91 -21.05
N ARG A 193 -3.66 12.34 -21.46
CA ARG A 193 -2.76 12.93 -22.46
C ARG A 193 -3.21 12.64 -23.89
#